data_AF-A0A7R9FJ13-F1
#
_entry.id   AF-A0A7R9FJ13-F1
#
_cell.length_a   1.000
_cell.length_b   1.000
_cell.length_c   1.000
_cell.angle_alpha   90.00
_cell.angle_beta   90.00
_cell.angle_gamma   90.00
#
_symmetry.space_group_name_H-M   'P 1'
#
loop_
_entity.id
_entity.type
_entity.pdbx_description
1 polymer ?
#
loop_
_entity_poly.entity_id
_entity_poly.type
_entity_poly.pdbx_seq_one_letter_code
_entity_poly.pdbx_strand_id
1 'polypeptide(L)'
;MLPELGVIHKPRNAVEGKGELYYISDEEIGGIDGMDKFVKTSHFFKLNVGFILDEGITSSDQNFVLFYGERSLWTVHIHCTSPNRKSSTEKVQVIVDHFMRFRQEQKVKLDSNPQLTPRDLTSMTLKEVKDAERELVLVFDVRVSATQDCSALEDLFNSWCESAGPGTYISYEDKPTNSGLTHLDTCNPWWLTFRDECSAM
;
A
#
# COMPACT_ATOMS: atom_id res chain seq x y z
N MET A 1 -18.86 43.60 43.49
CA MET A 1 -19.67 42.78 42.56
C MET A 1 -19.02 42.94 41.20
N LEU A 2 -18.22 41.95 40.77
CA LEU A 2 -17.56 41.97 39.45
C LEU A 2 -18.57 41.49 38.41
N PRO A 3 -18.64 42.09 37.21
CA PRO A 3 -19.52 41.61 36.15
C PRO A 3 -19.04 40.26 35.65
N GLU A 4 -19.95 39.28 35.57
CA GLU A 4 -19.67 37.98 34.96
C GLU A 4 -19.28 38.18 33.48
N LEU A 5 -18.07 37.72 33.12
CA LEU A 5 -17.71 37.45 31.73
C LEU A 5 -18.58 36.27 31.28
N GLY A 6 -19.37 36.51 30.22
CA GLY A 6 -20.42 35.61 29.76
C GLY A 6 -20.02 34.14 29.68
N VAL A 7 -20.99 33.27 29.95
CA VAL A 7 -20.88 31.82 29.80
C VAL A 7 -20.66 31.51 28.32
N ILE A 8 -19.48 30.99 27.97
CA ILE A 8 -19.27 30.34 26.68
C ILE A 8 -20.12 29.05 26.71
N HIS A 9 -21.25 29.06 26.00
CA HIS A 9 -22.02 27.84 25.80
C HIS A 9 -21.20 26.87 24.94
N LYS A 10 -20.94 25.67 25.46
CA LYS A 10 -20.42 24.53 24.68
C LYS A 10 -21.25 24.45 23.38
N PRO A 11 -20.63 24.37 22.19
CA PRO A 11 -21.39 24.15 20.96
C PRO A 11 -22.24 22.89 21.12
N ARG A 12 -23.52 22.96 20.72
CA ARG A 12 -24.54 21.91 20.89
C ARG A 12 -24.21 20.58 20.18
N ASN A 13 -23.11 20.52 19.44
CA ASN A 13 -22.66 19.39 18.64
C ASN A 13 -21.24 18.92 19.00
N ALA A 14 -20.77 19.14 20.23
CA ALA A 14 -19.52 18.53 20.65
C ALA A 14 -19.72 17.00 20.76
N VAL A 15 -19.17 16.25 19.81
CA VAL A 15 -19.00 14.80 19.96
C VAL A 15 -18.02 14.61 21.12
N GLU A 16 -18.47 14.05 22.25
CA GLU A 16 -17.57 13.57 23.28
C GLU A 16 -16.85 12.33 22.75
N GLY A 17 -15.73 12.56 22.08
CA GLY A 17 -14.84 11.53 21.57
C GLY A 17 -13.60 11.39 22.46
N LYS A 18 -13.13 10.15 22.61
CA LYS A 18 -11.82 9.86 23.20
C LYS A 18 -10.80 9.80 22.05
N GLY A 19 -9.82 10.70 22.06
CA GLY A 19 -8.65 10.62 21.19
C GLY A 19 -7.49 9.94 21.91
N GLU A 20 -6.74 9.12 21.18
CA GLU A 20 -5.48 8.53 21.64
C GLU A 20 -4.39 8.91 20.63
N LEU A 21 -3.17 9.18 21.10
CA LEU A 21 -2.03 9.53 20.26
C LEU A 21 -0.92 8.52 20.47
N TYR A 22 -0.42 7.95 19.37
CA TYR A 22 0.64 6.96 19.38
C TYR A 22 1.84 7.49 18.59
N TYR A 23 3.02 7.44 19.20
CA TYR A 23 4.30 7.65 18.52
C TYR A 23 4.92 6.28 18.26
N ILE A 24 5.11 5.92 17.00
CA ILE A 24 5.55 4.59 16.58
C ILE A 24 6.89 4.76 15.89
N SER A 25 7.93 4.12 16.40
CA SER A 25 9.29 4.22 15.84
C SER A 25 9.59 3.20 14.74
N ASP A 26 8.69 2.24 14.55
CA ASP A 26 8.91 1.04 13.73
C ASP A 26 8.33 1.15 12.32
N GLU A 27 7.58 2.23 12.01
CA GLU A 27 6.90 2.43 10.71
C GLU A 27 7.89 2.33 9.54
N GLU A 28 9.01 3.05 9.63
CA GLU A 28 10.03 3.14 8.56
C GLU A 28 10.69 1.79 8.21
N ILE A 29 10.51 0.77 9.04
CA ILE A 29 10.99 -0.61 8.81
C ILE A 29 9.86 -1.64 8.71
N GLY A 30 8.62 -1.17 8.49
CA GLY A 30 7.44 -1.98 8.19
C GLY A 30 6.49 -2.22 9.36
N GLY A 31 6.78 -1.71 10.55
CA GLY A 31 5.87 -1.74 11.70
C GLY A 31 5.58 -3.13 12.30
N ILE A 32 6.39 -4.14 11.96
CA ILE A 32 6.20 -5.56 12.32
C ILE A 32 6.28 -5.75 13.84
N ASP A 33 7.21 -5.10 14.51
CA ASP A 33 7.39 -5.21 15.95
C ASP A 33 6.61 -4.13 16.73
N GLY A 34 6.13 -3.10 16.04
CA GLY A 34 5.28 -2.04 16.55
C GLY A 34 3.79 -2.28 16.32
N MET A 35 3.22 -1.56 15.34
CA MET A 35 1.77 -1.46 15.15
C MET A 35 1.13 -2.81 14.80
N ASP A 36 1.79 -3.67 14.00
CA ASP A 36 1.27 -5.00 13.64
C ASP A 36 1.00 -5.88 14.87
N LYS A 37 1.86 -5.79 15.90
CA LYS A 37 1.62 -6.49 17.17
C LYS A 37 0.60 -5.76 18.04
N PHE A 38 0.64 -4.43 18.09
CA PHE A 38 -0.24 -3.65 18.94
C PHE A 38 -1.72 -3.84 18.57
N VAL A 39 -2.06 -3.82 17.29
CA VAL A 39 -3.46 -4.01 16.82
C VAL A 39 -4.04 -5.38 17.19
N LYS A 40 -3.19 -6.37 17.50
CA LYS A 40 -3.57 -7.71 17.94
C LYS A 40 -3.79 -7.81 19.45
N THR A 41 -3.51 -6.76 20.22
CA THR A 41 -3.63 -6.77 21.68
C THR A 41 -5.07 -6.52 22.15
N SER A 42 -5.44 -7.09 23.30
CA SER A 42 -6.73 -6.79 23.95
C SER A 42 -6.89 -5.31 24.31
N HIS A 43 -5.79 -4.57 24.45
CA HIS A 43 -5.82 -3.13 24.69
C HIS A 43 -6.35 -2.39 23.46
N PHE A 44 -5.78 -2.64 22.27
CA PHE A 44 -6.24 -2.01 21.04
C PHE A 44 -7.72 -2.31 20.75
N PHE A 45 -8.14 -3.57 20.89
CA PHE A 45 -9.55 -3.94 20.70
C PHE A 45 -10.50 -3.18 21.65
N LYS A 46 -10.08 -2.91 22.90
CA LYS A 46 -10.86 -2.13 23.87
C LYS A 46 -10.95 -0.64 23.55
N LEU A 47 -10.06 -0.11 22.70
CA LEU A 47 -10.16 1.27 22.23
C LEU A 47 -11.42 1.49 21.39
N ASN A 48 -11.94 0.43 20.75
CA ASN A 48 -13.12 0.49 19.88
C ASN A 48 -12.97 1.62 18.83
N VAL A 49 -11.85 1.56 18.10
CA VAL A 49 -11.43 2.63 17.18
C VAL A 49 -12.43 2.77 16.03
N GLY A 50 -13.00 3.97 15.88
CA GLY A 50 -13.93 4.28 14.79
C GLY A 50 -13.27 4.96 13.58
N PHE A 51 -12.19 5.69 13.80
CA PHE A 51 -11.45 6.46 12.79
C PHE A 51 -10.00 6.61 13.21
N ILE A 52 -9.08 6.64 12.23
CA ILE A 52 -7.64 6.80 12.43
C ILE A 52 -7.16 7.88 11.46
N LEU A 53 -6.32 8.78 11.97
CA LEU A 53 -5.46 9.62 11.13
C LEU A 53 -4.08 9.01 11.16
N ASP A 54 -3.58 8.69 9.97
CA ASP A 54 -2.21 8.24 9.80
C ASP A 54 -1.28 9.44 9.55
N GLU A 55 0.01 9.16 9.36
CA GLU A 55 0.96 10.17 8.93
C GLU A 55 0.55 10.86 7.62
N GLY A 56 1.05 12.09 7.47
CA GLY A 56 0.79 12.91 6.30
C GLY A 56 2.05 13.64 5.87
N ILE A 57 1.95 14.36 4.76
CA ILE A 57 3.04 15.20 4.25
C ILE A 57 2.71 16.68 4.45
N THR A 58 3.75 17.49 4.60
CA THR A 58 3.62 18.95 4.58
C THR A 58 3.23 19.44 3.20
N SER A 59 2.30 20.39 3.13
CA SER A 59 2.08 21.18 1.90
C SER A 59 2.97 22.42 1.88
N SER A 60 3.35 22.86 0.67
CA SER A 60 4.06 24.13 0.45
C SER A 60 3.12 25.34 0.44
N ASP A 61 1.82 25.12 0.44
CA ASP A 61 0.77 26.15 0.48
C ASP A 61 -0.15 25.96 1.69
N GLN A 62 -1.22 26.76 1.79
CA GLN A 62 -2.20 26.67 2.87
C GLN A 62 -3.27 25.60 2.64
N ASN A 63 -2.98 24.56 1.85
CA ASN A 63 -3.89 23.43 1.63
C ASN A 63 -3.42 22.20 2.40
N PHE A 64 -4.37 21.38 2.84
CA PHE A 64 -4.09 20.04 3.33
C PHE A 64 -3.99 19.06 2.15
N VAL A 65 -2.92 18.26 2.10
CA VAL A 65 -2.81 17.14 1.17
C VAL A 65 -3.48 15.93 1.80
N LEU A 66 -4.56 15.46 1.18
CA LEU A 66 -5.30 14.29 1.64
C LEU A 66 -4.84 13.03 0.91
N PHE A 67 -4.49 12.01 1.70
CA PHE A 67 -4.30 10.65 1.22
C PHE A 67 -5.46 9.80 1.76
N TYR A 68 -6.10 9.05 0.86
CA TYR A 68 -7.27 8.22 1.18
C TYR A 68 -7.00 6.73 0.93
N GLY A 69 -5.74 6.39 0.64
CA GLY A 69 -5.28 5.04 0.41
C GLY A 69 -3.79 5.04 0.06
N GLU A 70 -3.20 3.86 0.17
CA GLU A 70 -1.78 3.63 -0.05
C GLU A 70 -1.55 2.45 -1.00
N ARG A 71 -0.35 2.36 -1.57
CA ARG A 71 0.05 1.21 -2.38
C ARG A 71 0.81 0.23 -1.52
N SER A 72 0.46 -1.04 -1.61
CA SER A 72 1.21 -2.11 -0.94
C SER A 72 2.55 -2.35 -1.65
N LEU A 73 3.63 -2.48 -0.89
CA LEU A 73 4.93 -2.89 -1.42
C LEU A 73 5.09 -4.40 -1.31
N TRP A 74 5.19 -5.09 -2.44
CA TRP A 74 5.57 -6.50 -2.51
C TRP A 74 7.02 -6.63 -2.95
N THR A 75 7.82 -7.34 -2.18
CA THR A 75 9.19 -7.72 -2.54
C THR A 75 9.16 -9.14 -3.10
N VAL A 76 9.16 -9.25 -4.43
CA VAL A 76 8.91 -10.49 -5.17
C VAL A 76 10.21 -11.11 -5.66
N HIS A 77 10.42 -12.39 -5.37
CA HIS A 77 11.58 -13.17 -5.82
C HIS A 77 11.12 -14.23 -6.81
N ILE A 78 11.56 -14.14 -8.07
CA ILE A 78 11.33 -15.17 -9.07
C ILE A 78 12.61 -15.98 -9.24
N HIS A 79 12.55 -17.24 -8.83
CA HIS A 79 13.63 -18.20 -8.86
C HIS A 79 13.62 -18.96 -10.18
N CYS A 80 14.74 -18.96 -10.88
CA CYS A 80 14.95 -19.66 -12.15
C CYS A 80 16.06 -20.71 -11.96
N THR A 81 15.68 -21.92 -11.53
CA THR A 81 16.62 -23.01 -11.26
C THR A 81 16.69 -24.00 -12.42
N SER A 82 17.90 -24.40 -12.84
CA SER A 82 18.11 -25.43 -13.86
C SER A 82 19.42 -26.20 -13.63
N PRO A 83 19.52 -27.48 -14.05
CA PRO A 83 20.79 -28.22 -14.01
C PRO A 83 21.88 -27.60 -14.89
N ASN A 84 21.48 -26.94 -15.98
CA ASN A 84 22.35 -26.21 -16.88
C ASN A 84 22.11 -24.71 -16.75
N ARG A 85 23.19 -23.95 -16.52
CA ARG A 85 23.15 -22.49 -16.40
C ARG A 85 22.51 -21.79 -17.60
N LYS A 86 22.76 -22.27 -18.82
CA LYS A 86 22.16 -21.70 -20.04
C LYS A 86 20.63 -21.68 -19.95
N SER A 87 20.04 -22.76 -19.44
CA SER A 87 18.60 -22.88 -19.29
C SER A 87 18.02 -21.97 -18.19
N SER A 88 18.78 -21.66 -17.13
CA SER A 88 18.35 -20.65 -16.14
C SER A 88 18.31 -19.25 -16.74
N THR A 89 19.26 -18.91 -17.62
CA THR A 89 19.24 -17.62 -18.34
C THR A 89 18.09 -17.52 -19.35
N GLU A 90 17.77 -18.61 -20.06
CA GLU A 90 16.60 -18.66 -20.97
C GLU A 90 15.28 -18.44 -20.21
N LYS A 91 15.15 -19.01 -19.01
CA LYS A 91 13.99 -18.75 -18.12
C LYS A 91 13.89 -17.30 -17.69
N VAL A 92 15.02 -16.69 -17.30
CA VAL A 92 15.08 -15.26 -16.96
C VAL A 92 14.56 -14.40 -18.11
N GLN A 93 14.93 -14.71 -19.35
CA GLN A 93 14.41 -13.99 -20.51
C GLN A 93 12.88 -14.04 -20.59
N VAL A 94 12.27 -15.23 -20.41
CA VAL A 94 10.81 -15.38 -20.41
C VAL A 94 10.14 -14.52 -19.33
N ILE A 95 10.70 -14.50 -18.12
CA ILE A 95 10.18 -13.69 -17.01
C ILE A 95 10.31 -12.19 -17.29
N VAL A 96 11.46 -11.75 -17.80
CA VAL A 96 11.69 -10.34 -18.17
C VAL A 96 10.73 -9.91 -19.28
N ASP A 97 10.46 -10.76 -20.27
CA ASP A 97 9.51 -10.45 -21.35
C ASP A 97 8.08 -10.24 -20.82
N HIS A 98 7.63 -11.08 -19.88
CA HIS A 98 6.34 -10.90 -19.19
C HIS A 98 6.28 -9.61 -18.38
N PHE A 99 7.34 -9.34 -17.60
CA PHE A 99 7.46 -8.11 -16.83
C PHE A 99 7.40 -6.86 -17.71
N MET A 100 8.12 -6.85 -18.82
CA MET A 100 8.13 -5.71 -19.76
C MET A 100 6.77 -5.53 -20.42
N ARG A 101 6.08 -6.63 -20.76
CA ARG A 101 4.71 -6.58 -21.28
C ARG A 101 3.75 -5.99 -20.25
N PHE A 102 3.79 -6.45 -19.00
CA PHE A 102 2.94 -5.91 -17.94
C PHE A 102 3.17 -4.41 -17.75
N ARG A 103 4.43 -3.95 -17.73
CA ARG A 103 4.74 -2.51 -17.66
C ARG A 103 4.15 -1.72 -18.83
N GLN A 104 4.23 -2.28 -20.04
CA GLN A 104 3.64 -1.65 -21.21
C GLN A 104 2.11 -1.58 -21.11
N GLU A 105 1.45 -2.63 -20.61
CA GLU A 105 0.00 -2.64 -20.39
C GLU A 105 -0.41 -1.59 -19.35
N GLN A 106 0.31 -1.46 -18.25
CA GLN A 106 0.06 -0.42 -17.23
C GLN A 106 0.26 0.99 -17.83
N LYS A 107 1.29 1.18 -18.66
CA LYS A 107 1.51 2.44 -19.37
C LYS A 107 0.36 2.77 -20.32
N VAL A 108 -0.11 1.80 -21.11
CA VAL A 108 -1.26 2.00 -22.01
C VAL A 108 -2.51 2.36 -21.21
N LYS A 109 -2.76 1.69 -20.07
CA LYS A 109 -3.87 2.05 -19.17
C LYS A 109 -3.78 3.51 -18.72
N LEU A 110 -2.62 3.97 -18.28
CA LEU A 110 -2.39 5.37 -17.90
C LEU A 110 -2.66 6.33 -19.05
N ASP A 111 -2.03 6.09 -20.20
CA ASP A 111 -2.09 6.98 -21.36
C ASP A 111 -3.51 7.04 -21.95
N SER A 112 -4.31 5.99 -21.76
CA SER A 112 -5.69 5.89 -22.26
C SER A 112 -6.76 6.50 -21.36
N ASN A 113 -6.46 6.78 -20.09
CA ASN A 113 -7.44 7.30 -19.14
C ASN A 113 -6.90 8.51 -18.36
N PRO A 114 -7.34 9.73 -18.69
CA PRO A 114 -6.85 10.96 -18.06
C PRO A 114 -7.28 11.13 -16.59
N GLN A 115 -8.19 10.28 -16.10
CA GLN A 115 -8.56 10.26 -14.68
C GLN A 115 -7.57 9.44 -13.82
N LEU A 116 -6.70 8.65 -14.46
CA LEU A 116 -5.69 7.89 -13.75
C LEU A 116 -4.41 8.70 -13.58
N THR A 117 -3.81 8.53 -12.43
CA THR A 117 -2.46 8.97 -12.12
C THR A 117 -1.55 7.74 -12.02
N PRO A 118 -0.22 7.92 -12.03
CA PRO A 118 0.71 6.81 -11.78
C PRO A 118 0.49 6.07 -10.45
N ARG A 119 -0.17 6.70 -9.46
CA ARG A 119 -0.46 6.10 -8.15
C ARG A 119 -1.61 5.09 -8.21
N ASP A 120 -2.46 5.19 -9.21
CA ASP A 120 -3.62 4.31 -9.38
C ASP A 120 -3.26 2.97 -10.04
N LEU A 121 -2.00 2.83 -10.48
CA LEU A 121 -1.51 1.67 -11.23
C LEU A 121 -0.49 0.86 -10.42
N THR A 122 -0.52 -0.45 -10.66
CA THR A 122 0.50 -1.36 -10.15
C THR A 122 1.78 -1.16 -10.95
N SER A 123 2.88 -0.83 -10.27
CA SER A 123 4.19 -0.62 -10.90
C SER A 123 5.20 -1.63 -10.39
N MET A 124 6.05 -2.15 -11.25
CA MET A 124 7.08 -3.14 -10.91
C MET A 124 8.45 -2.66 -11.35
N THR A 125 9.48 -2.82 -10.52
CA THR A 125 10.88 -2.45 -10.81
C THR A 125 11.80 -3.62 -10.48
N LEU A 126 12.70 -3.99 -11.39
CA LEU A 126 13.76 -4.96 -11.09
C LEU A 126 14.79 -4.28 -10.17
N LYS A 127 14.92 -4.81 -8.95
CA LYS A 127 15.80 -4.27 -7.90
C LYS A 127 17.18 -4.94 -7.92
N GLU A 128 17.20 -6.26 -8.07
CA GLU A 128 18.41 -7.06 -7.96
C GLU A 128 18.29 -8.33 -8.81
N VAL A 129 19.43 -8.82 -9.31
CA VAL A 129 19.55 -10.17 -9.85
C VAL A 129 20.59 -10.90 -9.02
N LYS A 130 20.17 -11.95 -8.32
CA LYS A 130 21.06 -12.82 -7.54
C LYS A 130 21.51 -13.98 -8.41
N ASP A 131 22.79 -14.27 -8.31
CA ASP A 131 23.47 -15.23 -9.16
C ASP A 131 24.09 -16.35 -8.32
N ALA A 132 23.61 -17.58 -8.53
CA ALA A 132 24.19 -18.80 -7.98
C ALA A 132 24.44 -19.81 -9.12
N GLU A 133 25.28 -20.82 -8.88
CA GLU A 133 25.78 -21.74 -9.92
C GLU A 133 24.68 -22.29 -10.85
N ARG A 134 23.53 -22.69 -10.27
CA ARG A 134 22.40 -23.32 -10.98
C ARG A 134 21.10 -22.53 -10.90
N GLU A 135 21.11 -21.36 -10.28
CA GLU A 135 19.93 -20.57 -10.00
C GLU A 135 20.20 -19.09 -10.29
N LEU A 136 19.26 -18.46 -10.97
CA LEU A 136 19.17 -17.01 -11.05
C LEU A 136 17.90 -16.57 -10.33
N VAL A 137 17.99 -15.58 -9.46
CA VAL A 137 16.81 -15.02 -8.78
C VAL A 137 16.64 -13.57 -9.18
N LEU A 138 15.48 -13.25 -9.76
CA LEU A 138 15.10 -11.88 -10.08
C LEU A 138 14.30 -11.32 -8.90
N VAL A 139 14.77 -10.23 -8.31
CA VAL A 139 14.11 -9.55 -7.21
C VAL A 139 13.43 -8.30 -7.73
N PHE A 140 12.10 -8.22 -7.58
CA PHE A 140 11.29 -7.10 -8.02
C PHE A 140 10.68 -6.36 -6.82
N ASP A 141 10.73 -5.03 -6.86
CA ASP A 141 9.88 -4.14 -6.05
C ASP A 141 8.58 -3.93 -6.83
N VAL A 142 7.46 -4.38 -6.26
CA VAL A 142 6.14 -4.25 -6.86
C VAL A 142 5.28 -3.37 -5.96
N ARG A 143 5.00 -2.14 -6.41
CA ARG A 143 4.03 -1.24 -5.77
C ARG A 143 2.65 -1.56 -6.32
N VAL A 144 1.88 -2.33 -5.57
CA VAL A 144 0.53 -2.79 -5.89
C VAL A 144 -0.46 -1.64 -5.66
N SER A 145 -1.28 -1.34 -6.66
CA SER A 145 -2.35 -0.33 -6.53
C SER A 145 -3.37 -0.75 -5.46
N ALA A 146 -3.93 0.20 -4.72
CA ALA A 146 -4.94 -0.05 -3.68
C ALA A 146 -6.20 -0.76 -4.20
N THR A 147 -6.49 -0.65 -5.50
CA THR A 147 -7.65 -1.27 -6.16
C THR A 147 -7.31 -2.57 -6.89
N GLN A 148 -6.03 -2.96 -6.90
CA GLN A 148 -5.60 -4.19 -7.55
C GLN A 148 -6.09 -5.41 -6.75
N ASP A 149 -6.69 -6.37 -7.46
CA ASP A 149 -6.93 -7.70 -6.92
C ASP A 149 -5.59 -8.41 -6.73
N CYS A 150 -5.21 -8.60 -5.47
CA CYS A 150 -3.96 -9.25 -5.08
C CYS A 150 -3.92 -10.73 -5.46
N SER A 151 -5.05 -11.45 -5.38
CA SER A 151 -5.11 -12.87 -5.74
C SER A 151 -4.88 -13.04 -7.23
N ALA A 152 -5.57 -12.23 -8.05
CA ALA A 152 -5.40 -12.27 -9.51
C ALA A 152 -3.98 -11.88 -9.93
N LEU A 153 -3.33 -10.96 -9.21
CA LEU A 153 -1.94 -10.58 -9.49
C LEU A 153 -0.96 -11.72 -9.14
N GLU A 154 -1.19 -12.43 -8.05
CA GLU A 154 -0.40 -13.60 -7.67
C GLU A 154 -0.57 -14.74 -8.67
N ASP A 155 -1.80 -15.04 -9.09
CA ASP A 155 -2.09 -16.03 -10.12
C ASP A 155 -1.38 -15.68 -11.44
N LEU A 156 -1.35 -14.39 -11.78
CA LEU A 156 -0.61 -13.90 -12.95
C LEU A 156 0.89 -14.19 -12.83
N PHE A 157 1.52 -13.89 -11.69
CA PHE A 157 2.95 -14.18 -11.49
C PHE A 157 3.26 -15.68 -11.49
N ASN A 158 2.37 -16.50 -10.92
CA ASN A 158 2.49 -17.96 -10.98
C ASN A 158 2.42 -18.45 -12.44
N SER A 159 1.50 -17.92 -13.24
CA SER A 159 1.39 -18.27 -14.66
C SER A 159 2.66 -17.93 -15.46
N TRP A 160 3.36 -16.84 -15.10
CA TRP A 160 4.64 -16.49 -15.71
C TRP A 160 5.71 -17.52 -15.38
N CYS A 161 5.78 -17.96 -14.12
CA CYS A 161 6.69 -19.02 -13.68
C CYS A 161 6.41 -20.34 -14.42
N GLU A 162 5.14 -20.72 -14.55
CA GLU A 162 4.74 -21.91 -15.32
C GLU A 162 5.20 -21.83 -16.78
N SER A 163 5.02 -20.67 -17.42
CA SER A 163 5.41 -20.47 -18.81
C SER A 163 6.93 -20.50 -19.05
N ALA A 164 7.72 -20.13 -18.03
CA ALA A 164 9.18 -20.26 -18.05
C ALA A 164 9.63 -21.72 -17.88
N GLY A 165 8.76 -22.59 -17.39
CA GLY A 165 8.96 -24.03 -17.33
C GLY A 165 9.50 -24.55 -15.99
N PRO A 166 9.70 -25.88 -15.87
CA PRO A 166 9.95 -26.55 -14.59
C PRO A 166 11.16 -26.01 -13.83
N GLY A 167 11.04 -25.83 -12.51
CA GLY A 167 12.08 -25.24 -11.68
C GLY A 167 12.09 -23.71 -11.67
N THR A 168 11.03 -23.08 -12.20
CA THR A 168 10.75 -21.66 -12.02
C THR A 168 9.63 -21.50 -11.01
N TYR A 169 9.83 -20.67 -9.98
CA TYR A 169 8.84 -20.46 -8.93
C TYR A 169 9.00 -19.08 -8.29
N ILE A 170 7.96 -18.64 -7.59
CA ILE A 170 7.91 -17.35 -6.90
C ILE A 170 8.01 -17.53 -5.39
N SER A 171 8.68 -16.61 -4.72
CA SER A 171 8.63 -16.40 -3.28
C SER A 171 8.53 -14.91 -2.96
N TYR A 172 8.22 -14.57 -1.71
CA TYR A 172 8.03 -13.19 -1.28
C TYR A 172 8.84 -12.94 0.00
N GLU A 173 9.58 -11.85 0.01
CA GLU A 173 10.18 -11.31 1.24
C GLU A 173 9.12 -10.51 2.01
N ASP A 174 8.42 -9.61 1.31
CA ASP A 174 7.28 -8.86 1.83
C ASP A 174 6.08 -8.99 0.89
N LYS A 175 4.89 -9.18 1.48
CA LYS A 175 3.62 -9.27 0.73
C LYS A 175 2.42 -8.81 1.59
N PRO A 176 2.36 -7.54 2.00
CA PRO A 176 1.21 -6.98 2.70
C PRO A 176 -0.05 -7.08 1.83
N THR A 177 -1.20 -7.22 2.49
CA THR A 177 -2.51 -7.20 1.82
C THR A 177 -2.94 -5.75 1.61
N ASN A 178 -3.64 -5.46 0.51
CA ASN A 178 -4.21 -4.13 0.30
C ASN A 178 -5.23 -3.78 1.37
N SER A 179 -5.05 -2.61 2.00
CA SER A 179 -5.97 -2.03 2.98
C SER A 179 -7.24 -1.42 2.34
N GLY A 180 -7.28 -1.33 1.01
CA GLY A 180 -8.37 -0.71 0.25
C GLY A 180 -8.32 0.82 0.25
N LEU A 181 -9.42 1.44 -0.18
CA LEU A 181 -9.57 2.90 -0.23
C LEU A 181 -10.56 3.36 0.84
N THR A 182 -10.24 4.47 1.49
CA THR A 182 -11.18 5.19 2.35
C THR A 182 -12.29 5.78 1.48
N HIS A 183 -13.55 5.50 1.83
CA HIS A 183 -14.70 6.06 1.14
C HIS A 183 -14.80 7.57 1.39
N LEU A 184 -14.76 8.36 0.31
CA LEU A 184 -14.88 9.82 0.32
C LEU A 184 -16.29 10.30 -0.07
N ASP A 185 -17.28 9.44 0.11
CA ASP A 185 -18.70 9.70 -0.20
C ASP A 185 -19.52 9.90 1.08
N THR A 186 -20.83 10.14 0.92
CA THR A 186 -21.74 10.40 2.04
C THR A 186 -22.04 9.17 2.91
N CYS A 187 -21.58 7.98 2.52
CA CYS A 187 -21.77 6.76 3.31
C CYS A 187 -20.75 6.67 4.46
N ASN A 188 -19.67 7.46 4.42
CA ASN A 188 -18.66 7.52 5.48
C ASN A 188 -18.88 8.76 6.37
N PRO A 189 -19.52 8.62 7.55
CA PRO A 189 -19.79 9.75 8.43
C PRO A 189 -18.50 10.41 8.95
N TRP A 190 -17.42 9.65 9.13
CA TRP A 190 -16.14 10.18 9.61
C TRP A 190 -15.48 11.09 8.57
N TRP A 191 -15.55 10.71 7.29
CA TRP A 191 -15.08 11.56 6.21
C TRP A 191 -15.87 12.86 6.12
N LEU A 192 -17.21 12.80 6.21
CA LEU A 192 -18.03 14.01 6.18
C LEU A 192 -17.65 14.98 7.29
N THR A 193 -17.53 14.49 8.53
CA THR A 193 -17.08 15.31 9.65
C THR A 193 -15.68 15.87 9.41
N PHE A 194 -14.70 15.05 9.03
CA PHE A 194 -13.33 15.50 8.78
C PHE A 194 -13.26 16.58 7.69
N ARG A 195 -13.92 16.35 6.56
CA ARG A 195 -13.97 17.29 5.43
C ARG A 195 -14.59 18.62 5.85
N ASP A 196 -15.71 18.58 6.56
CA ASP A 196 -16.44 19.79 6.95
C ASP A 196 -15.63 20.62 7.95
N GLU A 197 -14.97 19.99 8.92
CA GLU A 197 -14.07 20.67 9.86
C GLU A 197 -12.84 21.27 9.16
N CYS A 198 -12.19 20.52 8.25
CA CYS A 198 -11.07 21.05 7.47
C CYS A 198 -11.47 22.19 6.53
N SER A 199 -12.70 22.19 6.01
CA SER A 199 -13.21 23.25 5.12
C SER A 199 -13.61 24.52 5.87
N ALA A 200 -13.80 24.44 7.17
CA ALA A 200 -14.15 25.56 8.03
C ALA A 200 -12.92 26.28 8.62
N MET A 201 -11.73 25.70 8.47
CA MET A 201 -10.44 26.29 8.87
C MET A 201 -9.92 27.27 7.82
#